data_AF-W4J620-F1
#
_entry.id   AF-W4J620-F1
#
_cell.length_a   1.000
_cell.length_b   1.000
_cell.length_c   1.000
_cell.angle_alpha   90.00
_cell.angle_beta   90.00
_cell.angle_gamma   90.00
#
_symmetry.space_group_name_H-M   'P 1'
#
loop_
_entity.id
_entity.type
_entity.pdbx_description
1 polymer ?
#
loop_
_entity_poly.entity_id
_entity_poly.type
_entity_poly.pdbx_seq_one_letter_code
_entity_poly.pdbx_strand_id
1 'polypeptide(L)'
;MDNGIYWRLKNNDMSLELIKYIEEDDIKNILNYEGLLQEIKSENFDLLKYLVKEENLMKILCYIIEESDESTDYDKSYKFPYKCHQIICCENKLIIDSIVYNDKVMKYFWGFLLNKKQLNEVLSGYFSRCAISIYNKNTKEVVNFLRAKKELYLKAFLYHFYSRNITELFKVLLFVKVPYLSIFDIKNIIFYILSNLNGDFVNHNYITCDKEDNITCLIRDMFVRKSEIYYFNYFLVDLSSQLSFTYLTKCIFSQSSSTISAAITIISDLIHYTVLSKSYNNIDFYECLDIYNKEREFRKKEIEHLRKKKQTDKRRRERGRERGREKGREKGRDIDRNRERERRRRKKKKKKKNKKKKKKILLFQYNYYI
;
A
#
# COMPACT_ATOMS: atom_id res chain seq x y z
N MET A 1 5.22 -35.42 -41.33
CA MET A 1 6.48 -34.75 -40.95
C MET A 1 6.06 -33.36 -40.52
N ASP A 2 5.98 -32.97 -39.25
CA ASP A 2 6.65 -33.49 -38.06
C ASP A 2 5.75 -33.41 -36.82
N ASN A 3 5.55 -34.58 -36.21
CA ASN A 3 5.10 -34.71 -34.83
C ASN A 3 6.28 -34.36 -33.92
N GLY A 4 6.42 -33.08 -33.57
CA GLY A 4 7.37 -32.63 -32.56
C GLY A 4 6.87 -33.00 -31.16
N ILE A 5 7.34 -34.14 -30.66
CA ILE A 5 7.12 -34.66 -29.30
C ILE A 5 7.58 -33.61 -28.29
N TYR A 6 6.63 -32.85 -27.74
CA TYR A 6 6.84 -32.15 -26.47
C TYR A 6 6.88 -33.22 -25.38
N TRP A 7 8.10 -33.56 -24.94
CA TRP A 7 8.28 -34.31 -23.71
C TRP A 7 7.70 -33.50 -22.55
N ARG A 8 6.45 -33.79 -22.15
CA ARG A 8 6.01 -33.55 -20.77
C ARG A 8 6.73 -34.56 -19.88
N LEU A 9 7.99 -34.29 -19.57
CA LEU A 9 8.56 -34.83 -18.35
C LEU A 9 7.73 -34.23 -17.20
N LYS A 10 6.95 -35.08 -16.54
CA LYS A 10 6.53 -34.80 -15.16
C LYS A 10 7.83 -34.68 -14.37
N ASN A 11 8.36 -33.47 -14.22
CA ASN A 11 9.41 -33.17 -13.25
C ASN A 11 8.77 -33.30 -11.87
N ASN A 12 8.66 -34.55 -11.41
CA ASN A 12 8.29 -34.89 -10.05
C ASN A 12 9.52 -35.05 -9.15
N ASP A 13 10.71 -34.84 -9.71
CA ASP A 13 11.96 -34.77 -8.96
C ASP A 13 12.35 -33.30 -8.85
N MET A 14 12.14 -32.76 -7.66
CA MET A 14 12.86 -31.58 -7.19
C MET A 14 14.34 -31.74 -7.56
N SER A 15 15.00 -30.70 -8.09
CA SER A 15 16.47 -30.77 -8.13
C SER A 15 16.95 -30.86 -6.67
N LEU A 16 17.78 -31.87 -6.37
CA LEU A 16 18.37 -32.06 -5.03
C LEU A 16 19.04 -30.77 -4.53
N GLU A 17 19.56 -29.97 -5.47
CA GLU A 17 20.12 -28.63 -5.23
C GLU A 17 19.09 -27.65 -4.64
N LEU A 18 17.88 -27.58 -5.18
CA LEU A 18 16.85 -26.64 -4.71
C LEU A 18 16.38 -27.00 -3.30
N ILE A 19 16.20 -28.29 -3.00
CA ILE A 19 15.85 -28.75 -1.64
C ILE A 19 16.95 -28.34 -0.66
N LYS A 20 18.22 -28.61 -1.00
CA LYS A 20 19.36 -28.26 -0.16
C LYS A 20 19.41 -26.76 0.14
N TYR A 21 19.21 -25.90 -0.86
CA TYR A 21 19.23 -24.44 -0.64
C TYR A 21 18.06 -23.95 0.22
N ILE A 22 16.89 -24.58 0.11
CA ILE A 22 15.73 -24.27 0.96
C ILE A 22 16.01 -24.66 2.42
N GLU A 23 16.70 -25.78 2.66
CA GLU A 23 17.10 -26.24 4.00
C GLU A 23 18.18 -25.34 4.62
N GLU A 24 19.12 -24.85 3.81
CA GLU A 24 20.20 -23.93 4.23
C GLU A 24 19.73 -22.47 4.46
N ASP A 25 18.48 -22.15 4.13
CA ASP A 25 17.88 -20.80 4.16
C ASP A 25 18.67 -19.73 3.37
N ASP A 26 19.39 -20.16 2.31
CA ASP A 26 20.21 -19.27 1.50
C ASP A 26 19.48 -18.77 0.24
N ILE A 27 18.88 -17.58 0.38
CA ILE A 27 18.18 -16.93 -0.74
C ILE A 27 19.10 -16.63 -1.93
N LYS A 28 20.41 -16.42 -1.71
CA LYS A 28 21.34 -16.10 -2.81
C LYS A 28 21.55 -17.30 -3.72
N ASN A 29 21.65 -18.49 -3.14
CA ASN A 29 21.78 -19.73 -3.91
C ASN A 29 20.49 -20.05 -4.67
N ILE A 30 19.32 -19.82 -4.05
CA ILE A 30 18.02 -19.93 -4.74
C ILE A 30 17.92 -18.95 -5.89
N LEU A 31 18.35 -17.69 -5.70
CA LEU A 31 18.41 -16.73 -6.79
C LEU A 31 19.39 -17.19 -7.86
N ASN A 32 20.49 -17.89 -7.55
CA ASN A 32 21.42 -18.38 -8.57
C ASN A 32 20.89 -19.57 -9.38
N TYR A 33 19.93 -20.34 -8.86
CA TYR A 33 19.32 -21.46 -9.58
C TYR A 33 18.73 -21.05 -10.93
N GLU A 34 19.07 -21.78 -12.00
CA GLU A 34 18.67 -21.44 -13.38
C GLU A 34 17.19 -21.72 -13.65
N GLY A 35 16.65 -22.80 -13.07
CA GLY A 35 15.25 -23.21 -13.22
C GLY A 35 14.25 -22.44 -12.36
N LEU A 36 14.69 -21.42 -11.62
CA LEU A 36 13.88 -20.76 -10.57
C LEU A 36 12.51 -20.27 -11.06
N LEU A 37 12.49 -19.55 -12.18
CA LEU A 37 11.24 -19.00 -12.72
C LEU A 37 10.31 -20.10 -13.26
N GLN A 38 10.87 -21.19 -13.77
CA GLN A 38 10.09 -22.33 -14.25
C GLN A 38 9.44 -23.06 -13.08
N GLU A 39 10.18 -23.29 -11.99
CA GLU A 39 9.64 -23.92 -10.77
C GLU A 39 8.52 -23.09 -10.13
N ILE A 40 8.66 -21.76 -10.11
CA ILE A 40 7.61 -20.84 -9.63
C ILE A 40 6.35 -20.94 -10.50
N LYS A 41 6.52 -21.03 -11.83
CA LYS A 41 5.42 -21.18 -12.79
C LYS A 41 4.76 -22.55 -12.74
N SER A 42 5.54 -23.59 -12.41
CA SER A 42 5.06 -24.95 -12.18
C SER A 42 4.40 -25.12 -10.80
N GLU A 43 4.26 -24.04 -10.03
CA GLU A 43 3.66 -24.03 -8.70
C GLU A 43 4.33 -24.98 -7.69
N ASN A 44 5.66 -25.04 -7.71
CA ASN A 44 6.42 -25.84 -6.76
C ASN A 44 6.16 -25.41 -5.31
N PHE A 45 5.48 -26.25 -4.54
CA PHE A 45 4.97 -25.92 -3.20
C PHE A 45 6.08 -25.58 -2.19
N ASP A 46 7.19 -26.31 -2.19
CA ASP A 46 8.25 -26.10 -1.21
C ASP A 46 9.00 -24.78 -1.46
N LEU A 47 9.28 -24.50 -2.73
CA LEU A 47 9.86 -23.22 -3.14
C LEU A 47 8.92 -22.06 -2.82
N LEU A 48 7.63 -22.16 -3.13
CA LEU A 48 6.66 -21.10 -2.84
C LEU A 48 6.51 -20.88 -1.33
N LYS A 49 6.46 -21.96 -0.53
CA LYS A 49 6.42 -21.88 0.93
C LYS A 49 7.67 -21.19 1.50
N TYR A 50 8.83 -21.41 0.89
CA TYR A 50 10.05 -20.71 1.24
C TYR A 50 10.00 -19.22 0.90
N LEU A 51 9.64 -18.88 -0.34
CA LEU A 51 9.63 -17.50 -0.86
C LEU A 51 8.60 -16.62 -0.15
N VAL A 52 7.44 -17.18 0.21
CA VAL A 52 6.33 -16.47 0.86
C VAL A 52 6.62 -16.05 2.32
N LYS A 53 7.65 -16.60 2.96
CA LYS A 53 8.06 -16.16 4.31
C LYS A 53 8.35 -14.66 4.30
N GLU A 54 7.85 -13.93 5.31
CA GLU A 54 8.00 -12.47 5.43
C GLU A 54 9.46 -12.03 5.25
N GLU A 55 10.40 -12.71 5.89
CA GLU A 55 11.84 -12.40 5.83
C GLU A 55 12.40 -12.54 4.40
N ASN A 56 11.96 -13.57 3.66
CA ASN A 56 12.43 -13.81 2.30
C ASN A 56 11.79 -12.84 1.31
N LEU A 57 10.49 -12.54 1.47
CA LEU A 57 9.85 -11.46 0.70
C LEU A 57 10.56 -10.13 0.93
N MET A 58 10.89 -9.79 2.17
CA MET A 58 11.61 -8.54 2.48
C MET A 58 12.99 -8.50 1.83
N LYS A 59 13.75 -9.61 1.82
CA LYS A 59 15.04 -9.72 1.11
C LYS A 59 14.86 -9.56 -0.41
N ILE A 60 13.86 -10.20 -1.01
CA ILE A 60 13.54 -10.08 -2.45
C ILE A 60 13.21 -8.63 -2.80
N LEU A 61 12.39 -7.97 -1.98
CA LEU A 61 12.02 -6.58 -2.19
C LEU A 61 13.19 -5.62 -1.96
N CYS A 62 14.07 -5.90 -1.00
CA CYS A 62 15.29 -5.13 -0.74
C CYS A 62 16.15 -5.05 -2.02
N TYR A 63 16.39 -6.18 -2.70
CA TYR A 63 17.10 -6.17 -3.99
C TYR A 63 16.38 -5.39 -5.10
N ILE A 64 15.08 -5.16 -5.01
CA ILE A 64 14.31 -4.42 -6.02
C ILE A 64 14.32 -2.91 -5.74
N ILE A 65 14.31 -2.50 -4.48
CA ILE A 65 14.04 -1.11 -4.07
C ILE A 65 15.25 -0.39 -3.46
N GLU A 66 16.27 -1.10 -3.00
CA GLU A 66 17.45 -0.52 -2.38
C GLU A 66 18.68 -0.70 -3.28
N GLU A 67 19.51 0.35 -3.37
CA GLU A 67 20.81 0.26 -4.02
C GLU A 67 21.77 -0.53 -3.12
N SER A 68 22.59 -1.39 -3.71
CA SER A 68 23.64 -2.09 -2.97
C SER A 68 24.77 -1.12 -2.61
N ASP A 69 25.15 -1.09 -1.32
CA ASP A 69 26.30 -0.31 -0.84
C ASP A 69 27.63 -0.78 -1.47
N GLU A 70 27.68 -2.05 -1.91
CA GLU A 70 28.84 -2.69 -2.53
C GLU A 70 28.72 -2.69 -4.06
N SER A 71 28.91 -1.52 -4.69
CA SER A 71 28.80 -1.35 -6.15
C SER A 71 29.76 -2.25 -6.98
N THR A 72 30.73 -2.90 -6.33
CA THR A 72 31.67 -3.84 -6.95
C THR A 72 31.12 -5.27 -7.06
N ASP A 73 30.08 -5.62 -6.30
CA ASP A 73 29.45 -6.95 -6.39
C ASP A 73 28.41 -6.93 -7.52
N TYR A 74 28.79 -7.50 -8.67
CA TYR A 74 27.94 -7.62 -9.85
C TYR A 74 26.63 -8.36 -9.56
N ASP A 75 26.69 -9.39 -8.73
CA ASP A 75 25.53 -10.23 -8.43
C ASP A 75 24.49 -9.42 -7.64
N LYS A 76 24.93 -8.68 -6.61
CA LYS A 76 24.03 -7.81 -5.82
C LYS A 76 23.56 -6.58 -6.59
N SER A 77 24.42 -5.98 -7.41
CA SER A 77 24.11 -4.73 -8.10
C SER A 77 23.18 -4.91 -9.30
N TYR A 78 23.25 -6.06 -9.98
CA TYR A 78 22.53 -6.27 -11.25
C TYR A 78 21.75 -7.57 -11.32
N LYS A 79 22.39 -8.71 -11.02
CA LYS A 79 21.79 -10.05 -11.23
C LYS A 79 20.63 -10.33 -10.28
N PHE A 80 20.80 -10.08 -8.98
CA PHE A 80 19.78 -10.33 -7.97
C PHE A 80 18.58 -9.37 -8.10
N PRO A 81 18.73 -8.05 -8.30
CA PRO A 81 17.62 -7.17 -8.64
C PRO A 81 16.84 -7.66 -9.87
N TYR A 82 17.56 -8.07 -10.92
CA TYR A 82 16.95 -8.62 -12.13
C TYR A 82 16.14 -9.90 -11.82
N LYS A 83 16.71 -10.88 -11.11
CA LYS A 83 15.98 -12.11 -10.79
C LYS A 83 14.80 -11.86 -9.84
N CYS A 84 14.96 -10.99 -8.84
CA CYS A 84 13.92 -10.67 -7.87
C CYS A 84 12.70 -10.00 -8.53
N HIS A 85 12.89 -9.02 -9.43
CA HIS A 85 11.75 -8.42 -10.10
C HIS A 85 11.03 -9.43 -11.02
N GLN A 86 11.76 -10.37 -11.64
CA GLN A 86 11.17 -11.43 -12.45
C GLN A 86 10.31 -12.39 -11.62
N ILE A 87 10.69 -12.69 -10.38
CA ILE A 87 9.88 -13.51 -9.45
C ILE A 87 8.50 -12.86 -9.24
N ILE A 88 8.46 -11.55 -8.98
CA ILE A 88 7.19 -10.83 -8.79
C ILE A 88 6.42 -10.71 -10.11
N CYS A 89 7.11 -10.45 -11.23
CA CYS A 89 6.50 -10.32 -12.56
C CYS A 89 6.04 -11.67 -13.15
N CYS A 90 6.37 -12.82 -12.55
CA CYS A 90 5.71 -14.09 -12.85
C CYS A 90 4.26 -14.11 -12.39
N GLU A 91 3.87 -13.13 -11.56
CA GLU A 91 2.52 -12.94 -11.04
C GLU A 91 1.93 -14.19 -10.35
N ASN A 92 2.78 -15.01 -9.73
CA ASN A 92 2.33 -16.18 -8.98
C ASN A 92 1.43 -15.72 -7.82
N LYS A 93 0.21 -16.29 -7.76
CA LYS A 93 -0.82 -15.86 -6.81
C LYS A 93 -0.37 -15.91 -5.36
N LEU A 94 0.32 -16.98 -4.93
CA LEU A 94 0.74 -17.13 -3.53
C LEU A 94 1.75 -16.05 -3.13
N ILE A 95 2.70 -15.72 -4.01
CA ILE A 95 3.69 -14.68 -3.77
C ILE A 95 3.01 -13.31 -3.68
N ILE A 96 2.16 -12.96 -4.65
CA ILE A 96 1.48 -11.66 -4.68
C ILE A 96 0.52 -11.50 -3.50
N ASP A 97 -0.30 -12.50 -3.19
CA ASP A 97 -1.20 -12.47 -2.04
C ASP A 97 -0.42 -12.25 -0.74
N SER A 98 0.72 -12.92 -0.59
CA SER A 98 1.56 -12.80 0.62
C SER A 98 2.19 -11.42 0.78
N ILE A 99 2.52 -10.75 -0.33
CA ILE A 99 2.93 -9.34 -0.32
C ILE A 99 1.75 -8.47 0.09
N VAL A 100 0.62 -8.59 -0.62
CA VAL A 100 -0.54 -7.67 -0.52
C VAL A 100 -1.24 -7.74 0.83
N TYR A 101 -1.42 -8.94 1.38
CA TYR A 101 -2.10 -9.14 2.67
C TYR A 101 -1.17 -8.92 3.86
N ASN A 102 0.13 -8.71 3.64
CA ASN A 102 1.07 -8.32 4.69
C ASN A 102 1.36 -6.81 4.65
N ASP A 103 0.70 -6.07 5.56
CA ASP A 103 0.80 -4.61 5.65
C ASP A 103 2.25 -4.10 5.84
N LYS A 104 3.13 -4.88 6.50
CA LYS A 104 4.55 -4.48 6.64
C LYS A 104 5.27 -4.55 5.30
N VAL A 105 5.07 -5.63 4.55
CA VAL A 105 5.70 -5.87 3.24
C VAL A 105 5.19 -4.85 2.22
N MET A 106 3.88 -4.59 2.19
CA MET A 106 3.30 -3.52 1.36
C MET A 106 3.87 -2.14 1.69
N LYS A 107 4.00 -1.80 2.99
CA LYS A 107 4.59 -0.52 3.41
C LYS A 107 6.06 -0.40 3.01
N TYR A 108 6.82 -1.49 3.12
CA TYR A 108 8.21 -1.53 2.71
C TYR A 108 8.34 -1.30 1.21
N PHE A 109 7.61 -2.08 0.39
CA PHE A 109 7.62 -1.95 -1.06
C PHE A 109 7.23 -0.55 -1.55
N TRP A 110 6.07 -0.05 -1.13
CA TRP A 110 5.60 1.29 -1.51
C TRP A 110 6.37 2.42 -0.82
N GLY A 111 7.25 2.10 0.13
CA GLY A 111 8.18 3.05 0.76
C GLY A 111 9.23 3.58 -0.21
N PHE A 112 9.55 2.83 -1.28
CA PHE A 112 10.46 3.25 -2.35
C PHE A 112 10.10 4.62 -2.91
N LEU A 113 8.81 4.85 -3.21
CA LEU A 113 8.31 6.11 -3.76
C LEU A 113 8.40 7.28 -2.77
N LEU A 114 8.54 7.00 -1.47
CA LEU A 114 8.61 8.04 -0.44
C LEU A 114 10.04 8.54 -0.20
N ASN A 115 11.03 8.02 -0.93
CA ASN A 115 12.41 8.43 -0.81
C ASN A 115 12.61 9.85 -1.37
N LYS A 116 13.23 10.74 -0.59
CA LYS A 116 13.50 12.12 -1.03
C LYS A 116 14.67 12.21 -2.01
N LYS A 117 15.59 11.23 -1.98
CA LYS A 117 16.72 11.19 -2.90
C LYS A 117 16.25 10.87 -4.32
N GLN A 118 17.09 11.18 -5.30
CA GLN A 118 16.83 10.74 -6.65
C GLN A 118 16.84 9.21 -6.70
N LEU A 119 15.74 8.64 -7.18
CA LEU A 119 15.60 7.21 -7.40
C LEU A 119 16.55 6.74 -8.51
N ASN A 120 17.13 5.56 -8.32
CA ASN A 120 17.87 4.85 -9.35
C ASN A 120 16.95 4.54 -10.54
N GLU A 121 17.38 4.80 -11.77
CA GLU A 121 16.53 4.60 -12.94
C GLU A 121 16.20 3.12 -13.20
N VAL A 122 17.18 2.22 -12.98
CA VAL A 122 17.00 0.77 -13.16
C VAL A 122 16.05 0.22 -12.11
N LEU A 123 16.26 0.54 -10.83
CA LEU A 123 15.38 0.11 -9.75
C LEU A 123 13.98 0.72 -9.88
N SER A 124 13.85 1.96 -10.37
CA SER A 124 12.56 2.57 -10.67
C SER A 124 11.78 1.78 -11.72
N GLY A 125 12.47 1.27 -12.74
CA GLY A 125 11.90 0.35 -13.73
C GLY A 125 11.43 -0.97 -13.11
N TYR A 126 12.27 -1.62 -12.31
CA TYR A 126 11.91 -2.86 -11.62
C TYR A 126 10.73 -2.68 -10.66
N PHE A 127 10.78 -1.64 -9.82
CA PHE A 127 9.70 -1.26 -8.92
C PHE A 127 8.40 -1.05 -9.68
N SER A 128 8.42 -0.27 -10.77
CA SER A 128 7.22 0.06 -11.54
C SER A 128 6.58 -1.18 -12.15
N ARG A 129 7.38 -2.09 -12.72
CA ARG A 129 6.89 -3.36 -13.27
C ARG A 129 6.30 -4.28 -12.18
N CYS A 130 6.95 -4.36 -11.03
CA CYS A 130 6.45 -5.12 -9.89
C CYS A 130 5.13 -4.51 -9.37
N ALA A 131 5.06 -3.19 -9.24
CA ALA A 131 3.88 -2.48 -8.77
C ALA A 131 2.68 -2.70 -9.71
N ILE A 132 2.89 -2.66 -11.03
CA ILE A 132 1.86 -2.97 -12.02
C ILE A 132 1.41 -4.44 -11.90
N SER A 133 2.35 -5.38 -11.76
CA SER A 133 2.04 -6.81 -11.61
C SER A 133 1.20 -7.09 -10.36
N ILE A 134 1.59 -6.50 -9.22
CA ILE A 134 0.87 -6.59 -7.95
C ILE A 134 -0.52 -5.95 -8.07
N TYR A 135 -0.60 -4.76 -8.69
CA TYR A 135 -1.87 -4.06 -8.93
C TYR A 135 -2.81 -4.86 -9.84
N ASN A 136 -2.31 -5.50 -10.89
CA ASN A 136 -3.15 -6.27 -11.82
C ASN A 136 -3.74 -7.52 -11.18
N LYS A 137 -3.02 -8.19 -10.26
CA LYS A 137 -3.54 -9.37 -9.56
C LYS A 137 -4.47 -9.04 -8.40
N ASN A 138 -4.15 -8.01 -7.61
CA ASN A 138 -4.88 -7.67 -6.39
C ASN A 138 -5.30 -6.19 -6.39
N THR A 139 -6.03 -5.80 -7.43
CA THR A 139 -6.35 -4.39 -7.70
C THR A 139 -7.08 -3.71 -6.55
N LYS A 140 -8.10 -4.37 -5.96
CA LYS A 140 -8.93 -3.75 -4.92
C LYS A 140 -8.12 -3.46 -3.67
N GLU A 141 -7.27 -4.39 -3.27
CA GLU A 141 -6.45 -4.39 -2.08
C GLU A 141 -5.37 -3.32 -2.20
N VAL A 142 -4.68 -3.26 -3.35
CA VAL A 142 -3.68 -2.22 -3.66
C VAL A 142 -4.32 -0.83 -3.69
N VAL A 143 -5.48 -0.68 -4.36
CA VAL A 143 -6.23 0.58 -4.38
C VAL A 143 -6.60 1.02 -2.97
N ASN A 144 -7.11 0.11 -2.13
CA ASN A 144 -7.47 0.42 -0.76
C ASN A 144 -6.26 0.82 0.08
N PHE A 145 -5.13 0.14 -0.09
CA PHE A 145 -3.87 0.47 0.58
C PHE A 145 -3.39 1.88 0.23
N LEU A 146 -3.30 2.20 -1.07
CA LEU A 146 -2.84 3.51 -1.53
C LEU A 146 -3.83 4.61 -1.16
N ARG A 147 -5.15 4.34 -1.26
CA ARG A 147 -6.20 5.31 -0.92
C ARG A 147 -6.14 5.73 0.55
N ALA A 148 -5.70 4.85 1.45
CA ALA A 148 -5.55 5.16 2.88
C ALA A 148 -4.58 6.34 3.13
N LYS A 149 -3.62 6.58 2.24
CA LYS A 149 -2.68 7.72 2.28
C LYS A 149 -2.58 8.42 0.92
N LYS A 150 -3.70 8.58 0.22
CA LYS A 150 -3.74 9.11 -1.16
C LYS A 150 -3.00 10.43 -1.37
N GLU A 151 -3.09 11.37 -0.42
CA GLU A 151 -2.41 12.67 -0.52
C GLU A 151 -0.88 12.54 -0.44
N LEU A 152 -0.39 11.61 0.38
CA LEU A 152 1.04 11.35 0.53
C LEU A 152 1.60 10.74 -0.76
N TYR A 153 0.93 9.71 -1.29
CA TYR A 153 1.35 9.04 -2.51
C TYR A 153 1.22 9.95 -3.73
N LEU A 154 0.19 10.79 -3.82
CA LEU A 154 0.07 11.79 -4.88
C LEU A 154 1.27 12.72 -4.89
N LYS A 155 1.64 13.31 -3.74
CA LYS A 155 2.82 14.17 -3.64
C LYS A 155 4.11 13.45 -4.02
N ALA A 156 4.24 12.19 -3.62
CA ALA A 156 5.40 11.36 -3.93
C ALA A 156 5.52 11.09 -5.44
N PHE A 157 4.42 10.71 -6.11
CA PHE A 157 4.40 10.56 -7.56
C PHE A 157 4.78 11.85 -8.29
N LEU A 158 4.12 12.97 -7.94
CA LEU A 158 4.40 14.28 -8.56
C LEU A 158 5.88 14.69 -8.41
N TYR A 159 6.47 14.45 -7.24
CA TYR A 159 7.90 14.72 -6.99
C TYR A 159 8.81 13.93 -7.93
N HIS A 160 8.46 12.68 -8.22
CA HIS A 160 9.25 11.74 -9.02
C HIS A 160 8.90 11.71 -10.52
N PHE A 161 8.14 12.68 -11.05
CA PHE A 161 7.82 12.77 -12.49
C PHE A 161 9.03 12.99 -13.41
N TYR A 162 10.21 13.25 -12.85
CA TYR A 162 11.45 13.19 -13.63
C TYR A 162 11.77 11.77 -14.12
N SER A 163 11.29 10.71 -13.44
CA SER A 163 11.48 9.32 -13.89
C SER A 163 10.33 8.90 -14.78
N ARG A 164 10.66 8.41 -15.99
CA ARG A 164 9.68 7.89 -16.95
C ARG A 164 8.90 6.72 -16.35
N ASN A 165 9.60 5.80 -15.70
CA ASN A 165 9.00 4.61 -15.09
C ASN A 165 7.94 4.94 -14.04
N ILE A 166 8.21 5.92 -13.18
CA ILE A 166 7.25 6.37 -12.15
C ILE A 166 6.06 7.09 -12.76
N THR A 167 6.28 7.91 -13.79
CA THR A 167 5.20 8.59 -14.52
C THR A 167 4.29 7.57 -15.23
N GLU A 168 4.86 6.54 -15.84
CA GLU A 168 4.13 5.43 -16.46
C GLU A 168 3.30 4.64 -15.43
N LEU A 169 3.86 4.36 -14.26
CA LEU A 169 3.12 3.74 -13.15
C LEU A 169 1.95 4.63 -12.69
N PHE A 170 2.20 5.93 -12.49
CA PHE A 170 1.16 6.87 -12.08
C PHE A 170 0.01 6.91 -13.09
N LYS A 171 0.33 6.91 -14.38
CA LYS A 171 -0.66 6.84 -15.47
C LYS A 171 -1.57 5.63 -15.37
N VAL A 172 -1.01 4.43 -15.13
CA VAL A 172 -1.80 3.18 -14.97
C VAL A 172 -2.77 3.30 -13.79
N LEU A 173 -2.34 3.94 -12.70
CA LEU A 173 -3.15 4.15 -11.50
C LEU A 173 -4.20 5.27 -11.67
N LEU A 174 -3.95 6.22 -12.58
CA LEU A 174 -4.84 7.35 -12.86
C LEU A 174 -5.91 7.00 -13.91
N PHE A 175 -5.53 6.29 -14.98
CA PHE A 175 -6.37 5.99 -16.14
C PHE A 175 -7.23 4.74 -15.89
N VAL A 176 -8.17 4.89 -14.95
CA VAL A 176 -9.08 3.80 -14.56
C VAL A 176 -10.34 3.77 -15.42
N LYS A 177 -10.77 2.57 -15.84
CA LYS A 177 -12.06 2.35 -16.54
C LYS A 177 -13.27 2.36 -15.59
N VAL A 178 -13.04 2.27 -14.29
CA VAL A 178 -14.12 2.08 -13.29
C VAL A 178 -13.89 3.00 -12.08
N PRO A 179 -14.90 3.76 -11.61
CA PRO A 179 -14.71 4.84 -10.64
C PRO A 179 -14.19 4.37 -9.27
N TYR A 180 -14.61 3.19 -8.79
CA TYR A 180 -14.18 2.67 -7.49
C TYR A 180 -12.71 2.24 -7.45
N LEU A 181 -12.02 2.19 -8.60
CA LEU A 181 -10.58 1.96 -8.68
C LEU A 181 -9.76 3.25 -8.54
N SER A 182 -10.40 4.43 -8.52
CA SER A 182 -9.70 5.69 -8.33
C SER A 182 -9.00 5.77 -6.98
N ILE A 183 -7.68 5.98 -6.98
CA ILE A 183 -6.89 6.14 -5.77
C ILE A 183 -6.89 7.60 -5.30
N PHE A 184 -6.76 8.52 -6.26
CA PHE A 184 -6.57 9.95 -6.01
C PHE A 184 -7.88 10.73 -6.10
N ASP A 185 -7.91 11.90 -5.48
CA ASP A 185 -9.01 12.84 -5.69
C ASP A 185 -8.89 13.46 -7.08
N ILE A 186 -9.95 13.32 -7.88
CA ILE A 186 -9.97 13.74 -9.30
C ILE A 186 -10.02 15.26 -9.45
N LYS A 187 -10.53 15.97 -8.44
CA LYS A 187 -10.65 17.43 -8.47
C LYS A 187 -9.25 18.08 -8.59
N ASN A 188 -9.06 18.87 -9.63
CA ASN A 188 -7.84 19.63 -9.92
C ASN A 188 -6.58 18.74 -10.11
N ILE A 189 -6.75 17.44 -10.38
CA ILE A 189 -5.60 16.53 -10.51
C ILE A 189 -4.74 16.87 -11.73
N ILE A 190 -5.36 17.32 -12.83
CA ILE A 190 -4.62 17.75 -14.01
C ILE A 190 -3.87 19.03 -13.70
N PHE A 191 -4.50 19.99 -13.02
CA PHE A 191 -3.78 21.17 -12.56
C PHE A 191 -2.57 20.80 -11.68
N TYR A 192 -2.71 19.87 -10.73
CA TYR A 192 -1.58 19.43 -9.91
C TYR A 192 -0.46 18.80 -10.74
N ILE A 193 -0.79 17.98 -11.74
CA ILE A 193 0.19 17.44 -12.69
C ILE A 193 0.90 18.58 -13.44
N LEU A 194 0.15 19.52 -14.00
CA LEU A 194 0.71 20.66 -14.74
C LEU A 194 1.56 21.57 -13.88
N SER A 195 1.19 21.77 -12.60
CA SER A 195 1.94 22.60 -11.66
C SER A 195 3.36 22.10 -11.37
N ASN A 196 3.72 20.91 -11.86
CA ASN A 196 5.06 20.35 -11.80
C ASN A 196 5.91 20.62 -13.05
N LEU A 197 5.40 21.29 -14.09
CA LEU A 197 6.22 21.84 -15.18
C LEU A 197 7.14 22.94 -14.58
N ASN A 198 8.46 22.80 -14.69
CA ASN A 198 9.40 23.69 -14.00
C ASN A 198 9.46 25.06 -14.71
N GLY A 199 8.83 26.08 -14.15
CA GLY A 199 8.91 27.45 -14.67
C GLY A 199 10.08 28.31 -14.19
N ASP A 200 11.18 27.70 -13.71
CA ASP A 200 12.31 28.38 -13.02
C ASP A 200 11.94 29.11 -11.70
N PHE A 201 11.60 28.36 -10.64
CA PHE A 201 11.26 28.95 -9.34
C PHE A 201 11.99 28.39 -8.10
N VAL A 202 12.91 27.42 -8.23
CA VAL A 202 13.77 27.00 -7.10
C VAL A 202 15.13 26.48 -7.57
N ASN A 203 16.22 26.97 -6.97
CA ASN A 203 17.58 26.43 -7.06
C ASN A 203 17.63 25.03 -6.44
N HIS A 204 17.42 23.98 -7.23
CA HIS A 204 17.77 22.62 -6.84
C HIS A 204 18.71 22.01 -7.88
N ASN A 205 19.85 21.51 -7.40
CA ASN A 205 20.75 20.64 -8.16
C ASN A 205 20.00 19.34 -8.47
N TYR A 206 19.31 19.28 -9.60
CA TYR A 206 18.87 18.01 -10.18
C TYR A 206 19.09 18.01 -11.69
N ILE A 207 19.38 16.80 -12.15
CA ILE A 207 19.71 16.35 -13.50
C ILE A 207 18.79 16.99 -14.54
N THR A 208 19.35 17.35 -15.70
CA THR A 208 18.64 17.72 -16.95
C THR A 208 17.33 16.94 -17.05
N CYS A 209 16.20 17.62 -16.81
CA CYS A 209 14.98 16.95 -16.37
C CYS A 209 14.09 16.59 -17.57
N ASP A 210 13.81 15.30 -17.79
CA ASP A 210 12.75 14.84 -18.71
C ASP A 210 11.34 15.04 -18.11
N LYS A 211 11.19 15.82 -17.04
CA LYS A 211 9.92 15.98 -16.32
C LYS A 211 8.86 16.63 -17.21
N GLU A 212 9.24 17.70 -17.91
CA GLU A 212 8.37 18.39 -18.86
C GLU A 212 7.89 17.44 -19.97
N ASP A 213 8.79 16.61 -20.51
CA ASP A 213 8.48 15.61 -21.54
C ASP A 213 7.59 14.49 -20.99
N ASN A 214 7.85 14.03 -19.77
CA ASN A 214 7.04 13.02 -19.08
C ASN A 214 5.61 13.50 -18.83
N ILE A 215 5.44 14.73 -18.34
CA ILE A 215 4.13 15.36 -18.15
C ILE A 215 3.42 15.53 -19.49
N THR A 216 4.14 16.02 -20.51
CA THR A 216 3.59 16.20 -21.87
C THR A 216 3.10 14.88 -22.45
N CYS A 217 3.92 13.83 -22.35
CA CYS A 217 3.54 12.48 -22.77
C CYS A 217 2.34 11.94 -21.98
N LEU A 218 2.27 12.16 -20.66
CA LEU A 218 1.15 11.76 -19.83
C LEU A 218 -0.16 12.41 -20.29
N ILE A 219 -0.14 13.72 -20.57
CA ILE A 219 -1.31 14.46 -21.05
C ILE A 219 -1.68 14.04 -22.49
N ARG A 220 -0.71 13.80 -23.38
CA ARG A 220 -0.99 13.25 -24.72
C ARG A 220 -1.67 11.89 -24.66
N ASP A 221 -1.16 11.01 -23.81
CA ASP A 221 -1.73 9.68 -23.61
C ASP A 221 -3.17 9.73 -23.10
N MET A 222 -3.54 10.77 -22.33
CA MET A 222 -4.91 11.01 -21.93
C MET A 222 -5.83 11.18 -23.15
N PHE A 223 -5.41 11.97 -24.14
CA PHE A 223 -6.18 12.18 -25.38
C PHE A 223 -6.23 10.93 -26.25
N VAL A 224 -5.11 10.21 -26.38
CA VAL A 224 -5.01 8.98 -27.18
C VAL A 224 -5.90 7.86 -26.59
N ARG A 225 -5.92 7.71 -25.27
CA ARG A 225 -6.65 6.64 -24.56
C ARG A 225 -7.96 7.09 -23.92
N LYS A 226 -8.62 8.11 -24.47
CA LYS A 226 -9.88 8.66 -23.93
C LYS A 226 -10.97 7.62 -23.64
N SER A 227 -11.10 6.58 -24.47
CA SER A 227 -12.09 5.50 -24.30
C SER A 227 -11.78 4.57 -23.12
N GLU A 228 -10.56 4.64 -22.59
CA GLU A 228 -10.09 3.81 -21.47
C GLU A 228 -10.13 4.54 -20.13
N ILE A 229 -10.47 5.83 -20.13
CA ILE A 229 -10.39 6.68 -18.97
C ILE A 229 -11.81 7.10 -18.57
N TYR A 230 -12.30 6.56 -17.46
CA TYR A 230 -13.63 6.89 -16.94
C TYR A 230 -13.78 8.39 -16.66
N TYR A 231 -12.73 9.03 -16.15
CA TYR A 231 -12.72 10.46 -15.80
C TYR A 231 -12.21 11.36 -16.94
N PHE A 232 -12.20 10.89 -18.20
CA PHE A 232 -11.63 11.65 -19.32
C PHE A 232 -12.24 13.05 -19.45
N ASN A 233 -13.58 13.15 -19.45
CA ASN A 233 -14.27 14.44 -19.57
C ASN A 233 -13.94 15.37 -18.39
N TYR A 234 -13.74 14.82 -17.18
CA TYR A 234 -13.28 15.59 -16.02
C TYR A 234 -11.88 16.15 -16.22
N PHE A 235 -10.96 15.31 -16.67
CA PHE A 235 -9.59 15.73 -16.95
C PHE A 235 -9.55 16.78 -18.05
N LEU A 236 -10.39 16.64 -19.08
CA LEU A 236 -10.52 17.64 -20.14
C LEU A 236 -11.04 18.99 -19.64
N VAL A 237 -12.08 18.99 -18.78
CA VAL A 237 -12.60 20.20 -18.14
C VAL A 237 -11.56 20.83 -17.22
N ASP A 238 -10.84 20.03 -16.42
CA ASP A 238 -9.77 20.51 -15.53
C ASP A 238 -8.61 21.11 -16.34
N LEU A 239 -8.22 20.48 -17.44
CA LEU A 239 -7.21 20.99 -18.37
C LEU A 239 -7.63 22.29 -19.05
N SER A 240 -8.91 22.38 -19.44
CA SER A 240 -9.51 23.59 -20.05
C SER A 240 -9.91 24.65 -19.02
N SER A 241 -9.74 24.38 -17.72
CA SER A 241 -10.13 25.31 -16.67
C SER A 241 -9.27 26.57 -16.73
N GLN A 242 -9.85 27.68 -16.26
CA GLN A 242 -9.11 28.95 -16.13
C GLN A 242 -7.80 28.78 -15.37
N LEU A 243 -7.79 27.94 -14.33
CA LEU A 243 -6.63 27.69 -13.48
C LEU A 243 -5.49 27.03 -14.28
N SER A 244 -5.77 25.91 -14.96
CA SER A 244 -4.81 25.15 -15.75
C SER A 244 -4.33 25.93 -16.97
N PHE A 245 -5.27 26.57 -17.69
CA PHE A 245 -4.93 27.33 -18.89
C PHE A 245 -4.08 28.56 -18.54
N THR A 246 -4.42 29.30 -17.47
CA THR A 246 -3.60 30.43 -17.00
C THR A 246 -2.20 29.96 -16.62
N TYR A 247 -2.07 28.80 -15.97
CA TYR A 247 -0.75 28.24 -15.63
C TYR A 247 0.07 27.89 -16.88
N LEU A 248 -0.53 27.19 -17.85
CA LEU A 248 0.13 26.87 -19.12
C LEU A 248 0.56 28.13 -19.89
N THR A 249 -0.27 29.19 -19.90
CA THR A 249 0.12 30.46 -20.51
C THR A 249 1.31 31.11 -19.81
N LYS A 250 1.43 30.98 -18.48
CA LYS A 250 2.64 31.44 -17.76
C LYS A 250 3.87 30.62 -18.14
N CYS A 251 3.72 29.31 -18.31
CA CYS A 251 4.80 28.42 -18.74
C CYS A 251 5.32 28.75 -20.16
N ILE A 252 4.49 29.27 -21.07
CA ILE A 252 4.95 29.73 -22.40
C ILE A 252 5.96 30.89 -22.29
N PHE A 253 5.90 31.69 -21.23
CA PHE A 253 6.83 32.80 -20.98
C PHE A 253 7.93 32.43 -19.96
N SER A 254 8.15 31.14 -19.70
CA SER A 254 9.23 30.64 -18.83
C SER A 254 10.62 30.86 -19.46
N GLN A 255 11.70 30.80 -18.68
CA GLN A 255 13.06 30.85 -19.23
C GLN A 255 13.53 29.48 -19.72
N SER A 256 13.04 28.39 -19.10
CA SER A 256 13.25 27.02 -19.57
C SER A 256 12.56 26.70 -20.91
N SER A 257 13.37 26.35 -21.93
CA SER A 257 12.90 25.92 -23.25
C SER A 257 12.05 24.66 -23.22
N SER A 258 12.37 23.69 -22.35
CA SER A 258 11.58 22.45 -22.22
C SER A 258 10.16 22.74 -21.69
N THR A 259 10.04 23.67 -20.75
CA THR A 259 8.75 24.09 -20.18
C THR A 259 7.91 24.84 -21.20
N ILE A 260 8.52 25.72 -22.01
CA ILE A 260 7.85 26.39 -23.12
C ILE A 260 7.33 25.36 -24.12
N SER A 261 8.19 24.43 -24.55
CA SER A 261 7.85 23.37 -25.50
C SER A 261 6.68 22.50 -25.00
N ALA A 262 6.74 22.05 -23.74
CA ALA A 262 5.70 21.29 -23.09
C ALA A 262 4.37 22.06 -23.04
N ALA A 263 4.39 23.32 -22.61
CA ALA A 263 3.19 24.13 -22.50
C ALA A 263 2.53 24.40 -23.86
N ILE A 264 3.30 24.78 -24.88
CA ILE A 264 2.81 24.97 -26.25
C ILE A 264 2.22 23.68 -26.78
N THR A 265 2.91 22.56 -26.56
CA THR A 265 2.47 21.24 -27.00
C THR A 265 1.12 20.85 -26.38
N ILE A 266 1.00 20.95 -25.05
CA ILE A 266 -0.23 20.61 -24.32
C ILE A 266 -1.39 21.51 -24.76
N ILE A 267 -1.14 22.81 -24.93
CA ILE A 267 -2.16 23.76 -25.44
C ILE A 267 -2.56 23.39 -26.87
N SER A 268 -1.61 23.09 -27.74
CA SER A 268 -1.87 22.69 -29.13
C SER A 268 -2.74 21.43 -29.20
N ASP A 269 -2.37 20.40 -28.42
CA ASP A 269 -3.13 19.15 -28.35
C ASP A 269 -4.56 19.39 -27.80
N LEU A 270 -4.71 20.27 -26.81
CA LEU A 270 -6.01 20.67 -26.29
C LEU A 270 -6.85 21.40 -27.36
N ILE A 271 -6.28 22.38 -28.07
CA ILE A 271 -6.99 23.12 -29.12
C ILE A 271 -7.39 22.16 -30.25
N HIS A 272 -6.49 21.28 -30.67
CA HIS A 272 -6.78 20.29 -31.69
C HIS A 272 -7.95 19.39 -31.30
N TYR A 273 -7.96 18.90 -30.06
CA TYR A 273 -9.04 18.04 -29.56
C TYR A 273 -10.37 18.77 -29.36
N THR A 274 -10.34 20.01 -28.91
CA THR A 274 -11.56 20.76 -28.59
C THR A 274 -12.20 21.38 -29.83
N VAL A 275 -11.38 21.99 -30.70
CA VAL A 275 -11.83 22.78 -31.86
C VAL A 275 -11.83 21.95 -33.14
N LEU A 276 -10.73 21.26 -33.46
CA LEU A 276 -10.55 20.64 -34.78
C LEU A 276 -11.26 19.30 -34.91
N SER A 277 -11.31 18.48 -33.86
CA SER A 277 -12.06 17.20 -33.90
C SER A 277 -13.55 17.34 -33.58
N LYS A 278 -14.10 18.58 -33.50
CA LYS A 278 -15.51 18.89 -33.15
C LYS A 278 -16.03 18.11 -31.91
N SER A 279 -15.13 17.66 -31.05
CA SER A 279 -15.45 16.72 -29.98
C SER A 279 -16.11 17.40 -28.79
N TYR A 280 -15.93 18.71 -28.63
CA TYR A 280 -16.59 19.49 -27.59
C TYR A 280 -18.11 19.49 -27.70
N ASN A 281 -18.65 19.44 -28.92
CA ASN A 281 -20.09 19.34 -29.17
C ASN A 281 -20.69 17.98 -28.77
N ASN A 282 -19.84 16.98 -28.50
CA ASN A 282 -20.24 15.65 -28.04
C ASN A 282 -19.93 15.43 -26.54
N ILE A 283 -19.41 16.44 -25.82
CA ILE A 283 -19.26 16.36 -24.37
C ILE A 283 -20.63 16.63 -23.76
N ASP A 284 -21.31 15.58 -23.31
CA ASP A 284 -22.61 15.73 -22.67
C ASP A 284 -22.42 16.39 -21.30
N PHE A 285 -22.91 17.62 -21.18
CA PHE A 285 -22.94 18.37 -19.93
C PHE A 285 -23.64 17.58 -18.81
N TYR A 286 -24.71 16.85 -19.14
CA TYR A 286 -25.43 16.04 -18.17
C TYR A 286 -24.63 14.84 -17.71
N GLU A 287 -23.80 14.23 -18.56
CA GLU A 287 -22.89 13.15 -18.15
C GLU A 287 -21.83 13.66 -17.16
N CYS A 288 -21.25 14.84 -17.43
CA CYS A 288 -20.27 15.48 -16.54
C CYS A 288 -20.90 15.87 -15.19
N LEU A 289 -22.12 16.39 -15.22
CA LEU A 289 -22.92 16.75 -14.04
C LEU A 289 -23.38 15.50 -13.26
N ASP A 290 -23.72 14.42 -13.95
CA ASP A 290 -24.10 13.15 -13.32
C ASP A 290 -22.93 12.53 -12.60
N ILE A 291 -21.73 12.52 -13.21
CA ILE A 291 -20.51 12.07 -12.56
C ILE A 291 -20.20 12.98 -11.35
N TYR A 292 -20.37 14.30 -11.47
CA TYR A 292 -20.20 15.24 -10.35
C TYR A 292 -21.11 14.89 -9.18
N ASN A 293 -22.39 14.69 -9.48
CA ASN A 293 -23.43 14.43 -8.50
C ASN A 293 -23.25 13.05 -7.87
N LYS A 294 -22.93 12.02 -8.66
CA LYS A 294 -22.62 10.66 -8.18
C LYS A 294 -21.40 10.65 -7.27
N GLU A 295 -20.35 11.39 -7.57
CA GLU A 295 -19.17 11.49 -6.70
C GLU A 295 -19.50 12.25 -5.40
N ARG A 296 -20.31 13.32 -5.48
CA ARG A 296 -20.78 14.05 -4.30
C ARG A 296 -21.67 13.18 -3.41
N GLU A 297 -22.52 12.35 -3.99
CA GLU A 297 -23.34 11.37 -3.28
C GLU A 297 -22.49 10.25 -2.67
N PHE A 298 -21.50 9.73 -3.41
CA PHE A 298 -20.59 8.72 -2.91
C PHE A 298 -19.80 9.24 -1.71
N ARG A 299 -19.25 10.46 -1.78
CA ARG A 299 -18.60 11.14 -0.65
C ARG A 299 -19.55 11.33 0.53
N LYS A 300 -20.81 11.72 0.29
CA LYS A 300 -21.83 11.81 1.36
C LYS A 300 -22.07 10.46 2.03
N LYS A 301 -22.26 9.39 1.24
CA LYS A 301 -22.46 8.02 1.73
C LYS A 301 -21.24 7.51 2.50
N GLU A 302 -20.03 7.82 2.05
CA GLU A 302 -18.78 7.44 2.72
C GLU A 302 -18.61 8.19 4.05
N ILE A 303 -18.86 9.50 4.08
CA ILE A 303 -18.87 10.30 5.32
C ILE A 303 -19.94 9.79 6.29
N GLU A 304 -21.12 9.42 5.79
CA GLU A 304 -22.20 8.88 6.62
C GLU A 304 -21.85 7.49 7.16
N HIS A 305 -21.22 6.64 6.35
CA HIS A 305 -20.71 5.33 6.78
C HIS A 305 -19.60 5.48 7.83
N LEU A 306 -18.68 6.42 7.65
CA LEU A 306 -17.64 6.75 8.64
C LEU A 306 -18.24 7.32 9.93
N ARG A 307 -19.29 8.15 9.85
CA ARG A 307 -20.04 8.64 11.02
C ARG A 307 -20.73 7.49 11.75
N LYS A 308 -21.43 6.61 11.03
CA LYS A 308 -22.09 5.41 11.58
C LYS A 308 -21.06 4.48 12.26
N LYS A 309 -19.91 4.25 11.62
CA LYS A 309 -18.80 3.45 12.17
C LYS A 309 -18.21 4.07 13.44
N LYS A 310 -17.97 5.40 13.47
CA LYS A 310 -17.55 6.11 14.68
C LYS A 310 -18.59 6.02 15.80
N GLN A 311 -19.87 6.07 15.46
CA GLN A 311 -20.97 5.95 16.43
C GLN A 311 -21.09 4.53 17.00
N THR A 312 -20.95 3.50 16.16
CA THR A 312 -20.95 2.10 16.60
C THR A 312 -19.73 1.77 17.44
N ASP A 313 -18.54 2.29 17.08
CA ASP A 313 -17.32 2.15 17.88
C ASP A 313 -17.44 2.87 19.23
N LYS A 314 -18.04 4.07 19.26
CA LYS A 314 -18.33 4.80 20.51
C LYS A 314 -19.27 3.98 21.41
N ARG A 315 -20.37 3.47 20.86
CA ARG A 315 -21.32 2.60 21.59
C ARG A 315 -20.66 1.31 22.09
N ARG A 316 -19.78 0.69 21.30
CA ARG A 316 -19.00 -0.49 21.73
C ARG A 316 -18.06 -0.17 22.89
N ARG A 317 -17.37 0.97 22.84
CA ARG A 317 -16.49 1.45 23.92
C ARG A 317 -17.27 1.75 25.20
N GLU A 318 -18.45 2.37 25.09
CA GLU A 318 -19.34 2.63 26.23
C GLU A 318 -19.82 1.33 26.88
N ARG A 319 -20.34 0.38 26.09
CA ARG A 319 -20.72 -0.96 26.59
C ARG A 319 -19.55 -1.71 27.22
N GLY A 320 -18.34 -1.57 26.66
CA GLY A 320 -17.12 -2.15 27.22
C GLY A 320 -16.76 -1.54 28.59
N ARG A 321 -16.90 -0.22 28.73
CA ARG A 321 -16.68 0.49 30.01
C ARG A 321 -17.74 0.12 31.05
N GLU A 322 -19.00 -0.01 30.67
CA GLU A 322 -20.08 -0.47 31.56
C GLU A 322 -19.83 -1.89 32.06
N ARG A 323 -19.54 -2.84 31.15
CA ARG A 323 -19.16 -4.21 31.52
C ARG A 323 -17.92 -4.25 32.42
N GLY A 324 -16.94 -3.38 32.19
CA GLY A 324 -15.76 -3.24 33.04
C GLY A 324 -16.11 -2.73 34.44
N ARG A 325 -16.97 -1.72 34.56
CA ARG A 325 -17.47 -1.20 35.85
C ARG A 325 -18.28 -2.25 36.60
N GLU A 326 -19.10 -3.01 35.90
CA GLU A 326 -19.94 -4.06 36.49
C GLU A 326 -19.10 -5.23 37.04
N LYS A 327 -18.12 -5.71 36.24
CA LYS A 327 -17.12 -6.69 36.70
C LYS A 327 -16.30 -6.16 37.89
N GLY A 328 -15.98 -4.87 37.90
CA GLY A 328 -15.30 -4.21 39.02
C GLY A 328 -16.13 -4.21 40.30
N ARG A 329 -17.43 -3.87 40.20
CA ARG A 329 -18.38 -3.93 41.33
C ARG A 329 -18.58 -5.35 41.84
N GLU A 330 -18.62 -6.34 40.95
CA GLU A 330 -18.76 -7.75 41.31
C GLU A 330 -17.52 -8.28 42.05
N LYS A 331 -16.31 -8.00 41.51
CA LYS A 331 -15.05 -8.29 42.22
C LYS A 331 -14.96 -7.61 43.59
N GLY A 332 -15.40 -6.35 43.69
CA GLY A 332 -15.47 -5.64 44.97
C GLY A 332 -16.38 -6.35 45.98
N ARG A 333 -17.57 -6.77 45.55
CA ARG A 333 -18.51 -7.54 46.39
C ARG A 333 -17.91 -8.89 46.83
N ASP A 334 -17.17 -9.58 45.98
CA ASP A 334 -16.53 -10.84 46.34
C ASP A 334 -15.35 -10.66 47.31
N ILE A 335 -14.57 -9.59 47.16
CA ILE A 335 -13.51 -9.22 48.11
C ILE A 335 -14.11 -8.94 49.49
N ASP A 336 -15.21 -8.19 49.56
CA ASP A 336 -15.88 -7.90 50.83
C ASP A 336 -16.48 -9.15 51.47
N ARG A 337 -17.12 -10.03 50.70
CA ARG A 337 -17.58 -11.35 51.19
C ARG A 337 -16.43 -12.18 51.74
N ASN A 338 -15.26 -12.18 51.08
CA ASN A 338 -14.08 -12.91 51.56
C ASN A 338 -13.51 -12.30 52.84
N ARG A 339 -13.42 -10.96 52.93
CA ARG A 339 -13.02 -10.27 54.17
C ARG A 339 -13.97 -10.58 55.32
N GLU A 340 -15.27 -10.65 55.06
CA GLU A 340 -16.26 -10.99 56.06
C GLU A 340 -16.14 -12.46 56.53
N ARG A 341 -15.93 -13.39 55.59
CA ARG A 341 -15.62 -14.80 55.88
C ARG A 341 -14.37 -14.94 56.74
N GLU A 342 -13.30 -14.19 56.45
CA GLU A 342 -12.10 -14.17 57.27
C GLU A 342 -12.35 -13.62 58.68
N ARG A 343 -13.08 -12.50 58.80
CA ARG A 343 -13.47 -11.94 60.11
C ARG A 343 -14.26 -12.96 60.93
N ARG A 344 -15.21 -13.69 60.32
CA ARG A 344 -15.95 -14.78 60.96
C ARG A 344 -15.03 -15.93 61.39
N ARG A 345 -14.07 -16.34 60.56
CA ARG A 345 -13.05 -17.36 60.91
C ARG A 345 -12.17 -16.92 62.08
N ARG A 346 -11.70 -15.66 62.10
CA ARG A 346 -10.92 -15.08 63.21
C ARG A 346 -11.72 -15.04 64.51
N LYS A 347 -13.00 -14.63 64.46
CA LYS A 347 -13.91 -14.68 65.61
C LYS A 347 -14.11 -16.11 66.13
N LYS A 348 -14.30 -17.10 65.26
CA LYS A 348 -14.38 -18.53 65.64
C LYS A 348 -13.08 -19.04 66.27
N LYS A 349 -11.90 -18.67 65.73
CA LYS A 349 -10.59 -19.01 66.31
C LYS A 349 -10.39 -18.38 67.70
N LYS A 350 -10.77 -17.11 67.89
CA LYS A 350 -10.75 -16.44 69.21
C LYS A 350 -11.68 -17.14 70.21
N LYS A 351 -12.91 -17.49 69.82
CA LYS A 351 -13.84 -18.25 70.68
C LYS A 351 -13.27 -19.63 71.07
N LYS A 352 -12.63 -20.36 70.14
CA LYS A 352 -11.94 -21.63 70.45
C LYS A 352 -10.75 -21.45 71.39
N LYS A 353 -9.91 -20.42 71.21
CA LYS A 353 -8.81 -20.09 72.13
C LYS A 353 -9.34 -19.73 73.53
N ASN A 354 -10.41 -18.95 73.64
CA ASN A 354 -11.01 -18.62 74.93
C ASN A 354 -11.63 -19.86 75.61
N LYS A 355 -12.28 -20.76 74.86
CA LYS A 355 -12.74 -22.05 75.41
C LYS A 355 -11.57 -22.92 75.90
N LYS A 356 -10.45 -22.97 75.17
CA LYS A 356 -9.23 -23.69 75.61
C LYS A 356 -8.59 -23.05 76.84
N LYS A 357 -8.54 -21.71 76.93
CA LYS A 357 -8.09 -21.00 78.14
C LYS A 357 -9.00 -21.28 79.34
N LYS A 358 -10.33 -21.21 79.16
CA LYS A 358 -11.28 -21.58 80.23
C LYS A 358 -11.13 -23.04 80.68
N LYS A 359 -10.94 -23.99 79.75
CA LYS A 359 -10.63 -25.39 80.10
C LYS A 359 -9.31 -25.54 80.85
N LYS A 360 -8.24 -24.81 80.47
CA LYS A 360 -6.97 -24.81 81.21
C LYS A 360 -7.10 -24.22 82.62
N ILE A 361 -7.91 -23.18 82.80
CA ILE A 361 -8.18 -22.58 84.12
C ILE A 361 -8.98 -23.56 85.01
N LEU A 362 -9.97 -24.27 84.43
CA LEU A 362 -10.70 -25.33 85.14
C LEU A 362 -9.82 -26.53 85.51
N LEU A 363 -8.83 -26.89 84.68
CA LEU A 363 -7.83 -27.92 85.01
C LEU A 363 -6.84 -27.44 86.09
N PHE A 364 -6.54 -26.15 86.17
CA PHE A 364 -5.74 -25.59 87.25
C PHE A 364 -6.50 -25.51 88.59
N GLN A 365 -7.83 -25.32 88.56
CA GLN A 365 -8.66 -25.38 89.77
C GLN A 365 -8.85 -26.80 90.32
N TYR A 366 -8.65 -27.84 89.50
CA TYR A 366 -8.68 -29.25 89.95
C TYR A 366 -7.34 -29.73 90.54
N ASN A 367 -6.24 -29.00 90.31
CA ASN A 367 -4.91 -29.33 90.85
C ASN A 367 -4.60 -28.66 92.21
N TYR A 368 -5.61 -28.09 92.88
CA TYR A 368 -5.50 -27.47 94.22
C TYR A 368 -6.36 -28.17 95.30
N TYR A 369 -6.81 -29.40 95.02
CA TYR A 369 -7.41 -30.31 96.01
C TYR A 369 -6.63 -31.63 96.09
N ILE A 370 -5.32 -31.50 96.19
CA ILE A 370 -4.42 -32.34 97.00
C ILE A 370 -3.67 -31.33 97.87
#